data_AF-A0A497SVF9-F1
#
_entry.id   AF-A0A497SVF9-F1
#
_cell.length_a   1.000
_cell.length_b   1.000
_cell.length_c   1.000
_cell.angle_alpha   90.00
_cell.angle_beta   90.00
_cell.angle_gamma   90.00
#
_symmetry.space_group_name_H-M   'P 1'
#
loop_
_entity.id
_entity.type
_entity.pdbx_description
1 polymer ?
#
loop_
_entity_poly.entity_id
_entity_poly.type
_entity_poly.pdbx_seq_one_letter_code
_entity_poly.pdbx_strand_id
1 'polypeptide(L)'
;MNREYEIVGDEEYFRDNRLMEELGGDSPRNRVLDCLLINYGRPVDYEKISIAANMKPEAVREVIEELKGEGMVVEKEGSYMLNPDHSEVLRLLEIEAGVMFENIRKARKYYT
;
A
#
# COMPACT_ATOMS: atom_id res chain seq x y z
N MET A 1 3.21 -30.88 -23.40
CA MET A 1 4.39 -29.98 -23.36
C MET A 1 4.11 -28.95 -22.26
N ASN A 2 4.56 -29.24 -21.04
CA ASN A 2 4.46 -28.32 -19.90
C ASN A 2 5.75 -27.51 -19.86
N ARG A 3 5.68 -26.19 -20.04
CA ARG A 3 6.78 -25.31 -19.68
C ARG A 3 6.48 -24.79 -18.28
N GLU A 4 7.13 -25.39 -17.30
CA GLU A 4 7.24 -24.82 -15.97
C GLU A 4 8.01 -23.50 -16.08
N TYR A 5 7.44 -22.42 -15.55
CA TYR A 5 8.12 -21.13 -15.51
C TYR A 5 9.06 -21.14 -14.31
N GLU A 6 10.36 -21.20 -14.56
CA GLU A 6 11.38 -21.03 -13.55
C GLU A 6 11.47 -19.53 -13.23
N ILE A 7 10.94 -19.14 -12.05
CA ILE A 7 11.07 -17.77 -11.55
C ILE A 7 12.51 -17.60 -11.08
N VAL A 8 13.36 -17.05 -11.95
CA VAL A 8 14.70 -16.61 -11.56
C VAL A 8 14.57 -15.22 -10.92
N GLY A 9 14.39 -15.20 -9.61
CA GLY A 9 14.56 -14.01 -8.78
C GLY A 9 15.95 -14.00 -8.19
N ASP A 10 16.70 -12.90 -8.35
CA ASP A 10 17.91 -12.65 -7.58
C ASP A 10 17.57 -12.56 -6.08
N GLU A 11 18.51 -12.85 -5.18
CA GLU A 11 18.26 -12.84 -3.72
C GLU A 11 17.70 -11.48 -3.19
N GLU A 12 17.91 -10.38 -3.92
CA GLU A 12 17.26 -9.08 -3.65
C GLU A 12 15.76 -9.06 -3.95
N TYR A 13 15.30 -9.74 -5.01
CA TYR A 13 13.87 -9.88 -5.33
C TYR A 13 13.10 -10.60 -4.22
N PHE A 14 13.75 -11.53 -3.54
CA PHE A 14 13.18 -12.22 -2.39
C PHE A 14 13.21 -11.39 -1.11
N ARG A 15 14.12 -10.42 -0.96
CA ARG A 15 14.10 -9.48 0.17
C ARG A 15 12.98 -8.45 0.06
N ASP A 16 12.74 -7.91 -1.14
CA ASP A 16 11.67 -6.94 -1.36
C ASP A 16 10.28 -7.59 -1.24
N ASN A 17 10.13 -8.85 -1.69
CA ASN A 17 8.93 -9.64 -1.41
C ASN A 17 8.79 -9.99 0.08
N ARG A 18 9.89 -10.14 0.83
CA ARG A 18 9.83 -10.35 2.27
C ARG A 18 9.28 -9.15 3.02
N LEU A 19 9.48 -7.93 2.50
CA LEU A 19 8.89 -6.71 3.04
C LEU A 19 7.41 -6.57 2.66
N MET A 20 7.01 -7.01 1.47
CA MET A 20 5.58 -7.19 1.10
C MET A 20 4.89 -8.33 1.86
N GLU A 21 5.64 -9.34 2.32
CA GLU A 21 5.18 -10.43 3.21
C GLU A 21 5.25 -10.04 4.72
N GLU A 22 6.17 -9.18 5.14
CA GLU A 22 6.24 -8.59 6.49
C GLU A 22 5.23 -7.46 6.67
N LEU A 23 4.93 -6.72 5.59
CA LEU A 23 3.71 -5.94 5.43
C LEU A 23 2.53 -6.83 4.97
N GLY A 24 2.72 -8.15 4.86
CA GLY A 24 1.90 -9.07 4.08
C GLY A 24 1.00 -10.00 4.85
N GLY A 25 -0.16 -9.47 5.18
CA GLY A 25 -1.40 -10.23 5.08
C GLY A 25 -2.45 -9.34 4.41
N ASP A 26 -3.52 -9.95 3.88
CA ASP A 26 -4.80 -9.24 3.69
C ASP A 26 -5.33 -8.82 5.07
N SER A 27 -4.71 -7.80 5.63
CA SER A 27 -5.03 -7.25 6.94
C SER A 27 -5.93 -6.04 6.77
N PRO A 28 -6.87 -5.81 7.70
CA PRO A 28 -7.66 -4.59 7.74
C PRO A 28 -6.81 -3.31 7.66
N ARG A 29 -5.63 -3.33 8.30
CA ARG A 29 -4.67 -2.22 8.32
C ARG A 29 -4.14 -1.90 6.93
N ASN A 30 -3.69 -2.90 6.20
CA ASN A 30 -3.12 -2.72 4.87
C ASN A 30 -4.15 -2.23 3.87
N ARG A 31 -5.37 -2.78 3.90
CA ARG A 31 -6.45 -2.33 3.01
C ARG A 31 -6.80 -0.86 3.21
N VAL A 32 -6.73 -0.36 4.44
CA VAL A 32 -6.91 1.07 4.73
C VAL A 32 -5.70 1.88 4.24
N LEU A 33 -4.47 1.43 4.50
CA LEU A 33 -3.25 2.10 4.03
C LEU A 33 -3.20 2.19 2.50
N ASP A 34 -3.52 1.11 1.78
CA ASP A 34 -3.58 1.07 0.31
C ASP A 34 -4.56 2.12 -0.24
N CYS A 35 -5.74 2.21 0.37
CA CYS A 35 -6.74 3.21 -0.01
C CYS A 35 -6.19 4.64 0.12
N LEU A 36 -5.53 4.94 1.25
CA LEU A 36 -4.97 6.26 1.51
C LEU A 36 -3.71 6.55 0.66
N LEU A 37 -2.93 5.52 0.34
CA LEU A 37 -1.73 5.61 -0.49
C LEU A 37 -2.09 5.91 -1.96
N ILE A 38 -3.10 5.26 -2.51
CA ILE A 38 -3.65 5.56 -3.85
C ILE A 38 -4.15 7.01 -3.92
N ASN A 39 -4.65 7.54 -2.81
CA ASN A 39 -5.13 8.91 -2.69
C ASN A 39 -4.10 9.85 -2.04
N TYR A 40 -2.81 9.53 -2.10
CA TYR A 40 -1.78 10.30 -1.41
C TYR A 40 -1.87 11.81 -1.72
N GLY A 41 -1.77 12.62 -0.66
CA GLY A 41 -1.92 14.07 -0.72
C GLY A 41 -3.37 14.57 -0.77
N ARG A 42 -4.37 13.69 -0.77
CA ARG A 42 -5.80 14.04 -0.76
C ARG A 42 -6.52 13.41 0.44
N PRO A 43 -7.27 14.19 1.23
CA PRO A 43 -8.14 13.63 2.25
C PRO A 43 -9.23 12.74 1.64
N VAL A 44 -9.46 11.58 2.26
CA VAL A 44 -10.47 10.61 1.88
C VAL A 44 -11.49 10.50 3.02
N ASP A 45 -12.76 10.65 2.69
CA ASP A 45 -13.82 10.44 3.66
C ASP A 45 -13.93 8.96 4.05
N TYR A 46 -14.55 8.76 5.20
CA TYR A 46 -14.64 7.47 5.83
C TYR A 46 -15.44 6.42 5.04
N GLU A 47 -16.50 6.85 4.36
CA GLU A 47 -17.35 5.98 3.55
C GLU A 47 -16.58 5.42 2.36
N LYS A 48 -15.77 6.25 1.69
CA LYS A 48 -14.90 5.82 0.61
C LYS A 48 -13.84 4.82 1.07
N ILE A 49 -13.25 5.03 2.25
CA ILE A 49 -12.28 4.08 2.82
C ILE A 49 -12.97 2.73 3.10
N SER A 50 -14.16 2.74 3.69
CA SER A 50 -14.95 1.53 3.96
C SER A 50 -15.28 0.73 2.70
N ILE A 51 -15.68 1.42 1.62
CA ILE A 51 -15.96 0.78 0.32
C ILE A 51 -14.68 0.21 -0.29
N ALA A 52 -13.61 1.00 -0.35
CA ALA A 52 -12.35 0.60 -0.99
C ALA A 52 -11.65 -0.54 -0.24
N ALA A 53 -11.65 -0.49 1.09
CA ALA A 53 -11.09 -1.52 1.95
C ALA A 53 -12.02 -2.75 2.07
N ASN A 54 -13.24 -2.71 1.53
CA ASN A 54 -14.27 -3.75 1.71
C ASN A 54 -14.43 -4.15 3.19
N MET A 55 -14.63 -3.14 4.04
CA MET A 55 -14.70 -3.27 5.49
C MET A 55 -15.92 -2.57 6.04
N LYS A 56 -16.46 -3.07 7.15
CA LYS A 56 -17.51 -2.36 7.87
C LYS A 56 -16.98 -1.02 8.39
N PRO A 57 -17.82 0.03 8.43
CA PRO A 57 -17.43 1.32 8.97
C PRO A 57 -16.75 1.20 10.33
N GLU A 58 -17.28 0.43 11.28
CA GLU A 58 -16.73 0.34 12.63
C GLU A 58 -15.28 -0.18 12.64
N ALA A 59 -14.98 -1.19 11.83
CA ALA A 59 -13.63 -1.76 11.70
C ALA A 59 -12.64 -0.78 11.07
N VAL A 60 -13.09 0.05 10.12
CA VAL A 60 -12.27 1.15 9.57
C VAL A 60 -11.94 2.16 10.67
N ARG A 61 -12.82 2.37 11.67
CA ARG A 61 -12.59 3.36 12.74
C ARG A 61 -11.41 2.96 13.57
N GLU A 62 -11.46 1.71 14.01
CA GLU A 62 -10.47 1.13 14.90
C GLU A 62 -9.10 1.21 14.23
N VAL A 63 -9.01 0.85 12.95
CA VAL A 63 -7.77 0.93 12.16
C VAL A 63 -7.30 2.38 11.98
N ILE A 64 -8.19 3.31 11.63
CA ILE A 64 -7.81 4.71 11.43
C ILE A 64 -7.33 5.36 12.74
N GLU A 65 -7.97 5.07 13.87
CA GLU A 65 -7.54 5.59 15.16
C GLU A 65 -6.21 4.97 15.62
N GLU A 66 -5.97 3.68 15.34
CA GLU A 66 -4.65 3.05 15.53
C GLU A 66 -3.57 3.76 14.71
N LEU A 67 -3.78 3.93 13.41
CA LEU A 67 -2.83 4.60 12.50
C LEU A 67 -2.63 6.09 12.83
N LYS A 68 -3.65 6.77 13.37
CA LYS A 68 -3.52 8.12 13.92
C LYS A 68 -2.65 8.13 15.18
N GLY A 69 -2.83 7.15 16.07
CA GLY A 69 -2.01 6.98 17.28
C GLY A 69 -0.53 6.76 16.97
N GLU A 70 -0.23 6.09 15.84
CA GLU A 70 1.13 5.88 15.32
C GLU A 70 1.68 7.09 14.54
N GLY A 71 0.83 8.08 14.25
CA GLY A 71 1.19 9.26 13.46
C GLY A 71 1.29 9.01 11.96
N MET A 72 0.84 7.86 11.46
CA MET A 72 0.81 7.51 10.04
C MET A 72 -0.32 8.20 9.29
N VAL A 73 -1.45 8.45 9.96
CA VAL A 73 -2.65 9.08 9.39
C VAL A 73 -2.96 10.38 10.13
N VAL A 74 -3.39 11.40 9.39
CA VAL A 74 -3.91 12.65 9.95
C VAL A 74 -5.33 12.89 9.47
N GLU A 75 -6.11 13.53 10.34
CA GLU A 75 -7.46 13.96 10.04
C GLU A 75 -7.45 15.42 9.60
N LYS A 76 -8.16 15.71 8.51
CA LYS A 76 -8.33 17.04 7.95
C LYS A 76 -9.79 17.23 7.55
N GLU A 77 -10.48 18.16 8.20
CA GLU A 77 -11.87 18.53 7.88
C GLU A 77 -12.83 17.33 7.87
N GLY A 78 -12.64 16.37 8.78
CA GLY A 78 -13.46 15.14 8.87
C GLY A 78 -13.12 14.06 7.84
N SER A 79 -12.02 14.22 7.10
CA SER A 79 -11.47 13.24 6.16
C SER A 79 -10.05 12.84 6.57
N TYR A 80 -9.55 11.73 6.05
CA TYR A 80 -8.30 11.11 6.51
C TYR A 80 -7.28 11.04 5.37
N MET A 81 -6.01 11.28 5.66
CA MET A 81 -4.91 11.14 4.70
C MET A 81 -3.66 10.63 5.39
N LEU A 82 -2.75 10.03 4.61
CA LEU A 82 -1.41 9.71 5.11
C LEU A 82 -0.68 10.98 5.54
N ASN A 83 0.01 10.90 6.66
CA ASN A 83 0.87 11.95 7.15
C ASN A 83 2.11 12.05 6.23
N PRO A 84 2.28 13.15 5.48
CA PRO A 84 3.39 13.28 4.54
C PRO A 84 4.75 13.34 5.23
N ASP A 85 4.80 13.70 6.51
CA ASP A 85 6.04 13.86 7.27
C ASP A 85 6.46 12.57 8.01
N HIS A 86 5.64 11.52 7.93
CA HIS A 86 5.91 10.27 8.63
C HIS A 86 6.87 9.39 7.82
N SER A 87 8.00 9.00 8.41
CA SER A 87 9.08 8.27 7.70
C SER A 87 8.63 6.94 7.12
N GLU A 88 7.66 6.26 7.75
CA GLU A 88 7.12 5.00 7.25
C GLU A 88 6.20 5.21 6.05
N VAL A 89 5.45 6.33 5.99
CA VAL A 89 4.67 6.71 4.80
C VAL A 89 5.59 7.00 3.62
N LEU A 90 6.70 7.70 3.84
CA LEU A 90 7.71 7.95 2.81
C LEU A 90 8.29 6.64 2.28
N ARG A 91 8.61 5.70 3.17
CA ARG A 91 9.10 4.37 2.79
C ARG A 91 8.07 3.60 1.95
N LEU A 92 6.78 3.65 2.31
CA LEU A 92 5.70 3.01 1.52
C LEU A 92 5.61 3.58 0.10
N LEU A 93 5.73 4.90 -0.04
CA LEU A 93 5.73 5.56 -1.35
C LEU A 93 6.95 5.18 -2.20
N GLU A 94 8.14 5.06 -1.58
CA GLU A 94 9.35 4.63 -2.26
C GLU A 94 9.21 3.19 -2.81
N ILE A 95 8.62 2.29 -2.02
CA ILE A 95 8.34 0.91 -2.43
C ILE A 95 7.37 0.88 -3.60
N GLU A 96 6.23 1.57 -3.50
CA GLU A 96 5.23 1.64 -4.59
C GLU A 96 5.83 2.20 -5.89
N ALA A 97 6.61 3.27 -5.79
CA ALA A 97 7.30 3.84 -6.94
C ALA A 97 8.28 2.83 -7.57
N GLY A 98 9.04 2.11 -6.75
CA GLY A 98 9.96 1.06 -7.19
C GLY A 98 9.26 -0.06 -7.96
N VAL A 99 8.17 -0.59 -7.42
CA VAL A 99 7.34 -1.63 -8.08
C VAL A 99 6.77 -1.11 -9.41
N MET A 100 6.27 0.12 -9.44
CA MET A 100 5.75 0.73 -10.66
C MET A 100 6.83 0.86 -11.76
N PHE A 101 8.03 1.33 -11.42
CA PHE A 101 9.13 1.46 -12.38
C PHE A 101 9.55 0.12 -12.95
N GLU A 102 9.61 -0.93 -12.13
CA GLU A 102 9.95 -2.27 -12.60
C GLU A 102 8.89 -2.84 -13.55
N ASN A 103 7.60 -2.59 -13.27
CA ASN A 103 6.51 -2.99 -14.13
C ASN A 103 6.57 -2.29 -15.51
N ILE A 104 6.90 -1.00 -15.55
CA ILE A 104 7.11 -0.26 -16.80
C ILE A 104 8.32 -0.82 -17.57
N ARG A 105 9.42 -1.13 -16.86
CA ARG A 105 10.62 -1.72 -17.45
C ARG A 105 10.35 -3.09 -18.08
N LYS A 106 9.59 -3.95 -17.38
CA LYS A 106 9.14 -5.24 -17.89
C LYS A 106 8.23 -5.07 -19.10
N ALA A 107 7.21 -4.21 -19.02
CA ALA A 107 6.30 -3.96 -20.14
C ALA A 107 7.06 -3.54 -21.40
N ARG A 108 8.06 -2.65 -21.28
CA ARG A 108 8.91 -2.24 -22.43
C ARG A 108 9.62 -3.40 -23.11
N LYS A 109 10.10 -4.41 -22.37
CA LYS A 109 10.78 -5.59 -22.95
C LYS A 109 9.84 -6.48 -23.79
N TYR A 110 8.53 -6.44 -23.57
CA TYR A 110 7.56 -7.26 -24.32
C TYR A 110 7.06 -6.61 -25.61
N TYR A 111 7.25 -5.29 -25.77
CA TYR A 111 6.78 -4.51 -26.93
C TYR A 111 7.92 -4.02 -27.84
N THR A 112 9.15 -4.50 -27.64
CA THR A 112 10.33 -4.30 -28.51
C THR A 112 10.89 -5.64 -28.93
#